data_AF-A0A525CL67-F1
#
_entry.id   AF-A0A525CL67-F1
#
_cell.length_a   1.000
_cell.length_b   1.000
_cell.length_c   1.000
_cell.angle_alpha   90.00
_cell.angle_beta   90.00
_cell.angle_gamma   90.00
#
_symmetry.space_group_name_H-M   'P 1'
#
loop_
_entity.id
_entity.type
_entity.pdbx_description
1 polymer ?
#
loop_
_entity_poly.entity_id
_entity_poly.type
_entity_poly.pdbx_seq_one_letter_code
_entity_poly.pdbx_strand_id
1 'polypeptide(L)'
;MPNLQGDKIPMSHTLSTRQFFLAVVMITILAACSTDVRPPVGHMDTPRHHYENGLRFLDDNDLQRATQEFHLALEMDPDYGPALSGRGVVLAMRGDEDGAREFLDEGYSAAQDEEQELVSHISAIRSSAALAENGALSPGEAADWSEDAFVDGLDLIEDNPGLNDPALYYYMGDTYLQALDFASAETMYSRARDLGQGYEAKAEARWRMVQDIRRAAPQSSIGKRIALVESITRADMAALLVEELDIEQLFGSPSMAGASSSGFTPPGSSPSGTAADRVTDIWGHPLRADMERVINLGVRGLAPYEDGRFDPDAPMARAEVALVLEDIIVRATNTPSLATMFFGQQSPFADMRSDHPAFNAVMVCTTRGLMAGRAGSGNFDPTGGYSGAEAVLSINQLRVELDRL
;
A
#
# COMPACT_ATOMS: atom_id res chain seq x y z
N MET A 1 89.83 -51.28 -35.91
CA MET A 1 90.45 -50.49 -34.82
C MET A 1 89.89 -49.06 -34.91
N PRO A 2 89.60 -48.39 -33.78
CA PRO A 2 88.29 -48.35 -33.12
C PRO A 2 87.73 -46.90 -33.12
N ASN A 3 86.46 -46.63 -32.79
CA ASN A 3 86.05 -46.40 -31.41
C ASN A 3 84.52 -46.40 -31.24
N LEU A 4 84.10 -47.15 -30.23
CA LEU A 4 82.79 -47.16 -29.60
C LEU A 4 82.73 -46.04 -28.55
N GLN A 5 81.69 -45.20 -28.59
CA GLN A 5 81.18 -44.41 -27.47
C GLN A 5 79.79 -43.91 -27.93
N GLY A 6 78.66 -44.31 -27.37
CA GLY A 6 78.35 -44.59 -25.97
C GLY A 6 77.26 -43.59 -25.56
N ASP A 7 76.01 -44.06 -25.55
CA ASP A 7 74.79 -43.57 -24.89
C ASP A 7 74.60 -42.06 -24.63
N LYS A 8 73.40 -41.53 -24.96
CA LYS A 8 72.38 -41.09 -23.97
C LYS A 8 70.99 -41.04 -24.60
N ILE A 9 70.11 -41.95 -24.18
CA ILE A 9 68.65 -41.84 -24.34
C ILE A 9 68.17 -40.74 -23.38
N PRO A 10 67.34 -39.76 -23.79
CA PRO A 10 66.81 -38.78 -22.85
C PRO A 10 65.84 -39.46 -21.87
N MET A 11 66.10 -39.26 -20.58
CA MET A 11 65.28 -39.70 -19.45
C MET A 11 63.81 -39.32 -19.66
N SER A 12 62.94 -40.33 -19.76
CA SER A 12 61.52 -40.14 -19.50
C SER A 12 61.37 -39.73 -18.03
N HIS A 13 61.02 -38.47 -17.78
CA HIS A 13 60.54 -38.05 -16.46
C HIS A 13 59.22 -38.78 -16.19
N THR A 14 59.30 -39.98 -15.63
CA THR A 14 58.13 -40.65 -15.08
C THR A 14 57.71 -39.86 -13.85
N LEU A 15 56.60 -39.11 -13.95
CA LEU A 15 55.98 -38.52 -12.78
C LEU A 15 55.79 -39.62 -11.73
N SER A 16 56.29 -39.38 -10.51
CA SER A 16 56.03 -40.28 -9.38
C SER A 16 54.52 -40.43 -9.22
N THR A 17 54.05 -41.63 -8.88
CA THR A 17 52.63 -41.94 -8.65
C THR A 17 51.98 -40.96 -7.68
N ARG A 18 52.75 -40.39 -6.74
CA ARG A 18 52.32 -39.30 -5.83
C ARG A 18 52.09 -37.95 -6.52
N GLN A 19 52.94 -37.58 -7.47
CA GLN A 19 52.79 -36.33 -8.23
C GLN A 19 51.64 -36.43 -9.24
N PHE A 20 51.42 -37.62 -9.81
CA PHE A 20 50.24 -37.88 -10.64
C PHE A 20 48.95 -37.82 -9.80
N PHE A 21 48.95 -38.39 -8.60
CA PHE A 21 47.79 -38.32 -7.69
C PHE A 21 47.49 -36.88 -7.24
N LEU A 22 48.52 -36.08 -6.91
CA LEU A 22 48.37 -34.66 -6.59
C LEU A 22 47.86 -33.83 -7.78
N ALA A 23 48.32 -34.11 -8.99
CA ALA A 23 47.85 -33.43 -10.20
C ALA A 23 46.39 -33.79 -10.53
N VAL A 24 45.99 -35.06 -10.36
CA VAL A 24 44.60 -35.50 -10.57
C VAL A 24 43.67 -34.90 -9.51
N VAL A 25 44.09 -34.85 -8.24
CA VAL A 25 43.30 -34.20 -7.17
C VAL A 25 43.15 -32.69 -7.43
N MET A 26 44.20 -32.01 -7.89
CA MET A 26 44.15 -30.59 -8.25
C MET A 26 43.23 -30.33 -9.47
N ILE A 27 43.20 -31.22 -10.47
CA ILE A 27 42.29 -31.15 -11.62
C ILE A 27 40.83 -31.43 -11.21
N THR A 28 40.59 -32.34 -10.26
CA THR A 28 39.23 -32.59 -9.74
C THR A 28 38.70 -31.47 -8.84
N ILE A 29 39.57 -30.71 -8.17
CA ILE A 29 39.17 -29.52 -7.39
C ILE A 29 38.80 -28.37 -8.34
N LEU A 30 39.44 -28.25 -9.51
CA LEU A 30 39.08 -27.26 -10.54
C LEU A 30 37.80 -27.62 -11.31
N ALA A 31 37.37 -28.88 -11.30
CA ALA A 31 36.12 -29.34 -11.90
C ALA A 31 34.90 -29.22 -10.97
N ALA A 32 35.08 -28.78 -9.73
CA ALA A 32 34.02 -28.66 -8.72
C ALA A 32 33.33 -27.29 -8.70
N CYS A 33 33.73 -26.35 -9.57
CA CYS A 33 33.10 -25.04 -9.72
C CYS A 33 32.75 -24.77 -11.19
N SER A 34 32.00 -25.67 -11.83
CA SER A 34 31.16 -25.26 -12.97
C SER A 34 29.75 -25.07 -12.44
N THR A 35 29.42 -23.85 -12.02
CA THR A 35 28.02 -23.41 -12.01
C THR A 35 27.54 -23.56 -13.44
N ASP A 36 26.70 -24.57 -13.70
CA ASP A 36 26.13 -24.81 -15.02
C ASP A 36 25.17 -23.66 -15.34
N VAL A 37 25.70 -22.62 -15.98
CA VAL A 37 24.93 -21.47 -16.48
C VAL A 37 24.00 -21.95 -17.58
N ARG A 38 22.70 -21.66 -17.45
CA ARG A 38 21.70 -21.98 -18.46
C ARG A 38 21.95 -21.14 -19.72
N PRO A 39 22.10 -21.74 -20.91
CA PRO A 39 22.23 -20.98 -22.14
C PRO A 39 20.89 -20.31 -22.52
N PRO A 40 20.91 -19.10 -23.12
CA PRO A 40 19.70 -18.43 -23.56
C PRO A 40 19.00 -19.19 -24.70
N VAL A 41 17.68 -19.28 -24.60
CA VAL A 41 16.77 -19.90 -25.57
C VAL A 41 16.11 -18.82 -26.42
N GLY A 42 16.80 -18.45 -27.51
CA GLY A 42 16.34 -17.42 -28.44
C GLY A 42 16.85 -16.03 -28.09
N HIS A 43 16.61 -15.07 -28.98
CA HIS A 43 17.27 -13.75 -28.92
C HIS A 43 16.81 -12.86 -27.76
N MET A 44 15.63 -13.09 -27.20
CA MET A 44 15.04 -12.26 -26.13
C MET A 44 15.20 -12.91 -24.74
N ASP A 45 15.73 -14.13 -24.65
CA ASP A 45 15.98 -14.82 -23.39
C ASP A 45 17.27 -14.25 -22.78
N THR A 46 17.12 -13.23 -21.93
CA THR A 46 18.23 -12.52 -21.29
C THR A 46 17.95 -12.29 -19.81
N PRO A 47 18.99 -12.17 -18.95
CA PRO A 47 18.78 -11.85 -17.53
C PRO A 47 17.94 -10.58 -17.33
N ARG A 48 18.19 -9.53 -18.13
CA ARG A 48 17.42 -8.29 -18.12
C ARG A 48 15.94 -8.50 -18.42
N HIS A 49 15.61 -9.27 -19.46
CA HIS A 49 14.22 -9.56 -19.81
C HIS A 49 13.49 -10.26 -18.67
N HIS A 50 14.11 -11.27 -18.07
CA HIS A 50 13.54 -11.98 -16.94
C HIS A 50 13.41 -11.08 -15.70
N TYR A 51 14.39 -10.22 -15.41
CA TYR A 51 14.28 -9.21 -14.35
C TYR A 51 13.10 -8.25 -14.57
N GLU A 52 12.95 -7.68 -15.77
CA GLU A 52 11.81 -6.81 -16.11
C GLU A 52 10.46 -7.52 -15.97
N ASN A 53 10.38 -8.81 -16.35
CA ASN A 53 9.19 -9.62 -16.11
C ASN A 53 8.91 -9.80 -14.61
N GLY A 54 9.96 -10.03 -13.82
CA GLY A 54 9.89 -10.14 -12.37
C GLY A 54 9.32 -8.87 -11.72
N LEU A 55 9.78 -7.69 -12.15
CA LEU A 55 9.25 -6.41 -11.68
C LEU A 55 7.76 -6.23 -11.99
N ARG A 56 7.30 -6.66 -13.18
CA ARG A 56 5.87 -6.59 -13.54
C ARG A 56 5.04 -7.50 -12.64
N PHE A 57 5.52 -8.71 -12.33
CA PHE A 57 4.84 -9.59 -11.38
C PHE A 57 4.88 -9.06 -9.94
N LEU A 58 5.93 -8.36 -9.52
CA LEU A 58 5.95 -7.66 -8.24
C LEU A 58 4.89 -6.55 -8.18
N ASP A 59 4.73 -5.78 -9.26
CA ASP A 59 3.71 -4.73 -9.36
C ASP A 59 2.28 -5.32 -9.35
N ASP A 60 2.10 -6.54 -9.86
CA ASP A 60 0.84 -7.32 -9.77
C ASP A 60 0.68 -8.05 -8.42
N ASN A 61 1.64 -7.92 -7.50
CA ASN A 61 1.74 -8.66 -6.23
C ASN A 61 1.79 -10.21 -6.40
N ASP A 62 2.14 -10.72 -7.58
CA ASP A 62 2.38 -12.14 -7.85
C ASP A 62 3.84 -12.51 -7.48
N LEU A 63 4.08 -12.57 -6.17
CA LEU A 63 5.42 -12.86 -5.62
C LEU A 63 5.97 -14.21 -6.08
N GLN A 64 5.09 -15.17 -6.42
CA GLN A 64 5.50 -16.50 -6.84
C GLN A 64 6.09 -16.45 -8.25
N ARG A 65 5.44 -15.77 -9.20
CA ARG A 65 5.99 -15.59 -10.54
C ARG A 65 7.18 -14.66 -10.57
N ALA A 66 7.17 -13.58 -9.77
CA ALA A 66 8.33 -12.72 -9.61
C ALA A 66 9.57 -13.52 -9.18
N THR A 67 9.42 -14.40 -8.16
CA THR A 67 10.51 -15.29 -7.71
C THR A 67 11.04 -16.17 -8.85
N GLN A 68 10.15 -16.73 -9.67
CA GLN A 68 10.55 -17.59 -10.79
C GLN A 68 11.32 -16.81 -11.85
N GLU A 69 10.85 -15.63 -12.23
CA GLU A 69 11.53 -14.80 -13.23
C GLU A 69 12.93 -14.37 -12.75
N PHE A 70 13.08 -13.93 -11.49
CA PHE A 70 14.41 -13.62 -10.95
C PHE A 70 15.30 -14.87 -10.87
N HIS A 71 14.74 -16.05 -10.57
CA HIS A 71 15.50 -17.28 -10.60
C HIS A 71 16.02 -17.61 -12.01
N LEU A 72 15.18 -17.45 -13.04
CA LEU A 72 15.60 -17.66 -14.44
C LEU A 72 16.71 -16.69 -14.86
N ALA A 73 16.63 -15.43 -14.42
CA ALA A 73 17.71 -14.46 -14.63
C ALA A 73 19.05 -14.96 -14.03
N LEU A 74 19.01 -15.45 -12.79
CA LEU A 74 20.19 -15.95 -12.07
C LEU A 74 20.70 -17.32 -12.57
N GLU A 75 19.85 -18.12 -13.22
CA GLU A 75 20.32 -19.33 -13.92
C GLU A 75 21.23 -18.98 -15.12
N MET A 76 21.00 -17.84 -15.77
CA MET A 76 21.76 -17.37 -16.93
C MET A 76 22.96 -16.49 -16.55
N ASP A 77 22.84 -15.73 -15.48
CA ASP A 77 23.92 -14.94 -14.92
C ASP A 77 23.80 -14.93 -13.39
N PRO A 78 24.54 -15.81 -12.70
CA PRO A 78 24.48 -15.92 -11.24
C PRO A 78 24.83 -14.63 -10.49
N ASP A 79 25.61 -13.74 -11.12
CA ASP A 79 26.05 -12.47 -10.57
C ASP A 79 25.24 -11.29 -11.15
N TYR A 80 24.03 -11.55 -11.67
CA TYR A 80 23.14 -10.50 -12.17
C TYR A 80 22.52 -9.70 -11.03
N GLY A 81 23.22 -8.64 -10.61
CA GLY A 81 22.85 -7.76 -9.49
C GLY A 81 21.36 -7.40 -9.40
N PRO A 82 20.71 -6.92 -10.48
CA PRO A 82 19.28 -6.61 -10.48
C PRO A 82 18.38 -7.76 -10.05
N ALA A 83 18.66 -8.99 -10.45
CA ALA A 83 17.84 -10.14 -10.07
C ALA A 83 18.08 -10.58 -8.62
N LEU A 84 19.31 -10.42 -8.10
CA LEU A 84 19.59 -10.60 -6.66
C LEU A 84 18.81 -9.56 -5.84
N SER A 85 18.90 -8.27 -6.18
CA SER A 85 18.12 -7.22 -5.53
C SER A 85 16.61 -7.46 -5.66
N GLY A 86 16.15 -7.95 -6.81
CA GLY A 86 14.75 -8.34 -7.04
C GLY A 86 14.28 -9.46 -6.09
N ARG A 87 15.12 -10.44 -5.77
CA ARG A 87 14.83 -11.43 -4.73
C ARG A 87 14.76 -10.81 -3.34
N GLY A 88 15.63 -9.84 -3.04
CA GLY A 88 15.57 -9.05 -1.81
C GLY A 88 14.21 -8.36 -1.64
N VAL A 89 13.71 -7.71 -2.70
CA VAL A 89 12.38 -7.08 -2.71
C VAL A 89 11.27 -8.12 -2.47
N VAL A 90 11.32 -9.30 -3.09
CA VAL A 90 10.35 -10.37 -2.85
C VAL A 90 10.31 -10.77 -1.36
N LEU A 91 11.47 -10.89 -0.73
CA LEU A 91 11.58 -11.24 0.69
C LEU A 91 11.05 -10.13 1.60
N ALA A 92 11.37 -8.87 1.27
CA ALA A 92 10.83 -7.70 1.95
C ALA A 92 9.30 -7.66 1.92
N MET A 93 8.70 -7.92 0.75
CA MET A 93 7.24 -8.01 0.60
C MET A 93 6.62 -9.19 1.36
N ARG A 94 7.41 -10.21 1.72
CA ARG A 94 6.99 -11.32 2.59
C ARG A 94 7.24 -11.05 4.08
N GLY A 95 7.83 -9.91 4.43
CA GLY A 95 8.19 -9.55 5.81
C GLY A 95 9.49 -10.20 6.29
N ASP A 96 10.29 -10.80 5.40
CA ASP A 96 11.59 -11.37 5.74
C ASP A 96 12.68 -10.31 5.59
N GLU A 97 12.89 -9.55 6.66
CA GLU A 97 13.84 -8.45 6.73
C GLU A 97 15.29 -8.92 6.56
N ASP A 98 15.69 -10.00 7.24
CA ASP A 98 17.05 -10.54 7.20
C ASP A 98 17.39 -11.01 5.79
N GLY A 99 16.51 -11.82 5.19
CA GLY A 99 16.70 -12.30 3.82
C GLY A 99 16.65 -11.16 2.79
N ALA A 100 15.81 -10.14 3.00
CA ALA A 100 15.80 -8.97 2.15
C ALA A 100 17.15 -8.26 2.14
N ARG A 101 17.73 -7.99 3.30
CA ARG A 101 19.04 -7.32 3.40
C ARG A 101 20.16 -8.14 2.80
N GLU A 102 20.18 -9.45 3.03
CA GLU A 102 21.19 -10.35 2.46
C GLU A 102 21.20 -10.26 0.93
N PHE A 103 20.04 -10.44 0.28
CA PHE A 103 19.98 -10.41 -1.19
C PHE A 103 20.14 -9.01 -1.79
N LEU A 104 19.80 -7.94 -1.06
CA LEU A 104 20.07 -6.58 -1.49
C LEU A 104 21.58 -6.27 -1.45
N ASP A 105 22.30 -6.69 -0.41
CA ASP A 105 23.75 -6.53 -0.28
C ASP A 105 24.50 -7.35 -1.35
N GLU A 106 24.06 -8.59 -1.60
CA GLU A 106 24.57 -9.41 -2.70
C GLU A 106 24.34 -8.72 -4.05
N GLY A 107 23.13 -8.18 -4.28
CA GLY A 107 22.79 -7.50 -5.53
C GLY A 107 23.59 -6.23 -5.76
N TYR A 108 23.80 -5.42 -4.72
CA TYR A 108 24.67 -4.24 -4.76
C TYR A 108 26.12 -4.63 -5.05
N SER A 109 26.65 -5.64 -4.36
CA SER A 109 28.03 -6.13 -4.54
C SER A 109 28.28 -6.73 -5.92
N ALA A 110 27.25 -7.30 -6.54
CA ALA A 110 27.32 -7.91 -7.87
C ALA A 110 27.02 -6.93 -9.02
N ALA A 111 26.67 -5.67 -8.73
CA ALA A 111 26.39 -4.67 -9.75
C ALA A 111 27.60 -4.47 -10.68
N GLN A 112 27.36 -4.58 -11.99
CA GLN A 112 28.43 -4.56 -13.00
C GLN A 112 28.64 -3.18 -13.63
N ASP A 113 27.68 -2.28 -13.45
CA ASP A 113 27.64 -0.94 -14.02
C ASP A 113 26.76 -0.02 -13.14
N GLU A 114 26.78 1.29 -13.44
CA GLU A 114 26.06 2.31 -12.68
C GLU A 114 24.52 2.16 -12.80
N GLU A 115 24.00 1.57 -13.88
CA GLU A 115 22.55 1.30 -14.01
C GLU A 115 22.11 0.23 -13.00
N GLN A 116 22.89 -0.84 -12.85
CA GLN A 116 22.65 -1.91 -11.89
C GLN A 116 22.86 -1.46 -10.44
N GLU A 117 23.82 -0.56 -10.20
CA GLU A 117 24.02 0.06 -8.89
C GLU A 117 22.79 0.89 -8.50
N LEU A 118 22.29 1.73 -9.42
CA LEU A 118 21.05 2.49 -9.17
C LEU A 118 19.85 1.58 -8.89
N VAL A 119 19.71 0.47 -9.62
CA VAL A 119 18.66 -0.53 -9.36
C VAL A 119 18.77 -1.10 -7.94
N SER A 120 19.97 -1.28 -7.40
CA SER A 120 20.18 -1.79 -6.05
C SER A 120 19.67 -0.78 -5.00
N HIS A 121 19.95 0.52 -5.18
CA HIS A 121 19.42 1.57 -4.32
C HIS A 121 17.88 1.67 -4.40
N ILE A 122 17.32 1.65 -5.61
CA ILE A 122 15.85 1.64 -5.81
C ILE A 122 15.22 0.42 -5.12
N SER A 123 15.85 -0.75 -5.23
CA SER A 123 15.38 -1.99 -4.61
C SER A 123 15.43 -1.92 -3.08
N ALA A 124 16.44 -1.27 -2.50
CA ALA A 124 16.54 -1.06 -1.06
C ALA A 124 15.41 -0.15 -0.54
N ILE A 125 15.14 0.97 -1.22
CA ILE A 125 14.04 1.89 -0.88
C ILE A 125 12.69 1.17 -1.01
N ARG A 126 12.47 0.44 -2.10
CA ARG A 126 11.24 -0.35 -2.30
C ARG A 126 11.06 -1.40 -1.19
N SER A 127 12.15 -2.05 -0.78
CA SER A 127 12.14 -3.06 0.27
C SER A 127 11.82 -2.46 1.64
N SER A 128 12.38 -1.30 1.97
CA SER A 128 12.10 -0.63 3.24
C SER A 128 10.63 -0.18 3.32
N ALA A 129 10.07 0.35 2.23
CA ALA A 129 8.65 0.68 2.15
C ALA A 129 7.76 -0.55 2.37
N ALA A 130 8.07 -1.68 1.72
CA ALA A 130 7.32 -2.93 1.86
C ALA A 130 7.38 -3.51 3.29
N LEU A 131 8.56 -3.47 3.92
CA LEU A 131 8.76 -3.92 5.29
C LEU A 131 8.04 -3.02 6.31
N ALA A 132 7.97 -1.71 6.07
CA ALA A 132 7.16 -0.82 6.88
C ALA A 132 5.66 -1.10 6.73
N GLU A 133 5.20 -1.33 5.50
CA GLU A 133 3.80 -1.63 5.21
C GLU A 133 3.31 -2.90 5.91
N ASN A 134 4.13 -3.95 5.95
CA ASN A 134 3.80 -5.20 6.65
C ASN A 134 4.13 -5.19 8.15
N GLY A 135 4.75 -4.12 8.65
CA GLY A 135 5.09 -3.92 10.06
C GLY A 135 6.33 -4.68 10.54
N ALA A 136 7.13 -5.27 9.64
CA ALA A 136 8.44 -5.83 9.97
C ALA A 136 9.44 -4.73 10.36
N LEU A 137 9.34 -3.55 9.75
CA LEU A 137 10.08 -2.35 10.15
C LEU A 137 9.13 -1.30 10.74
N SER A 138 9.62 -0.54 11.73
CA SER A 138 8.95 0.69 12.09
C SER A 138 9.11 1.74 10.97
N PRO A 139 8.18 2.70 10.83
CA PRO A 139 8.31 3.73 9.81
C PRO A 139 9.58 4.59 9.93
N GLY A 140 10.12 4.74 11.14
CA GLY A 140 11.39 5.45 11.36
C GLY A 140 12.58 4.67 10.81
N GLU A 141 12.67 3.36 11.12
CA GLU A 141 13.75 2.51 10.61
C GLU A 141 13.70 2.38 9.08
N ALA A 142 12.49 2.30 8.50
CA ALA A 142 12.33 2.27 7.06
C ALA A 142 12.73 3.59 6.40
N ALA A 143 12.41 4.73 7.03
CA ALA A 143 12.83 6.05 6.57
C ALA A 143 14.35 6.18 6.59
N ASP A 144 15.00 5.88 7.73
CA ASP A 144 16.46 5.95 7.87
C ASP A 144 17.16 5.09 6.79
N TRP A 145 16.73 3.84 6.61
CA TRP A 145 17.31 2.96 5.59
C TRP A 145 17.06 3.48 4.15
N SER A 146 15.86 3.99 3.87
CA SER A 146 15.58 4.54 2.54
C SER A 146 16.33 5.83 2.25
N GLU A 147 16.57 6.68 3.24
CA GLU A 147 17.25 7.97 3.05
C GLU A 147 18.71 7.76 2.66
N ASP A 148 19.42 6.82 3.31
CA ASP A 148 20.78 6.45 2.91
C ASP A 148 20.83 6.00 1.45
N ALA A 149 19.97 5.03 1.07
CA ALA A 149 19.91 4.54 -0.31
C ALA A 149 19.47 5.61 -1.32
N PHE A 150 18.60 6.54 -0.91
CA PHE A 150 18.12 7.62 -1.76
C PHE A 150 19.23 8.65 -2.02
N VAL A 151 20.02 9.01 -1.00
CA VAL A 151 21.17 9.91 -1.15
C VAL A 151 22.21 9.31 -2.08
N ASP A 152 22.60 8.05 -1.87
CA ASP A 152 23.56 7.37 -2.74
C ASP A 152 23.06 7.29 -4.19
N GLY A 153 21.76 6.99 -4.38
CA GLY A 153 21.13 6.98 -5.70
C GLY A 153 21.09 8.37 -6.36
N LEU A 154 20.90 9.44 -5.59
CA LEU A 154 20.95 10.81 -6.11
C LEU A 154 22.37 11.24 -6.51
N ASP A 155 23.37 10.90 -5.70
CA ASP A 155 24.78 11.18 -6.00
C ASP A 155 25.19 10.47 -7.31
N LEU A 156 24.76 9.22 -7.49
CA LEU A 156 25.00 8.47 -8.73
C LEU A 156 24.32 9.11 -9.95
N ILE A 157 23.10 9.65 -9.80
CA ILE A 157 22.38 10.38 -10.87
C ILE A 157 23.04 11.73 -11.15
N GLU A 158 23.59 12.42 -10.14
CA GLU A 158 24.32 13.68 -10.34
C GLU A 158 25.54 13.45 -11.25
N ASP A 159 26.31 12.40 -10.98
CA ASP A 159 27.47 12.01 -11.80
C ASP A 159 27.06 11.44 -13.16
N ASN A 160 25.87 10.82 -13.25
CA ASN A 160 25.35 10.18 -14.45
C ASN A 160 23.92 10.64 -14.80
N PRO A 161 23.71 11.86 -15.33
CA PRO A 161 22.37 12.44 -15.52
C PRO A 161 21.42 11.65 -16.44
N GLY A 162 21.96 10.71 -17.23
CA GLY A 162 21.19 9.79 -18.07
C GLY A 162 20.45 8.68 -17.31
N LEU A 163 20.81 8.44 -16.05
CA LEU A 163 20.23 7.39 -15.19
C LEU A 163 19.02 7.85 -14.38
N ASN A 164 18.48 9.03 -14.65
CA ASN A 164 17.40 9.60 -13.83
C ASN A 164 16.10 8.78 -13.94
N ASP A 165 15.87 7.91 -12.95
CA ASP A 165 14.78 6.94 -12.90
C ASP A 165 13.65 7.41 -11.94
N PRO A 166 12.38 7.49 -12.40
CA PRO A 166 11.25 7.86 -11.54
C PRO A 166 10.99 6.90 -10.37
N ALA A 167 11.42 5.64 -10.46
CA ALA A 167 11.22 4.63 -9.43
C ALA A 167 11.91 5.01 -8.11
N LEU A 168 13.08 5.65 -8.18
CA LEU A 168 13.80 6.15 -7.01
C LEU A 168 12.92 7.08 -6.17
N TYR A 169 12.27 8.05 -6.82
CA TYR A 169 11.37 8.99 -6.17
C TYR A 169 10.04 8.33 -5.80
N TYR A 170 9.47 7.48 -6.65
CA TYR A 170 8.19 6.85 -6.38
C TYR A 170 8.22 6.02 -5.10
N TYR A 171 9.22 5.14 -4.96
CA TYR A 171 9.32 4.30 -3.76
C TYR A 171 9.75 5.09 -2.52
N MET A 172 10.54 6.16 -2.68
CA MET A 172 10.78 7.09 -1.57
C MET A 172 9.48 7.75 -1.09
N GLY A 173 8.58 8.06 -2.02
CA GLY A 173 7.23 8.52 -1.74
C GLY A 173 6.41 7.48 -0.96
N ASP A 174 6.53 6.19 -1.29
CA ASP A 174 5.88 5.12 -0.53
C ASP A 174 6.44 5.04 0.90
N THR A 175 7.76 5.19 1.10
CA THR A 175 8.36 5.21 2.45
C THR A 175 7.86 6.38 3.30
N TYR A 176 7.86 7.60 2.75
CA TYR A 176 7.29 8.76 3.46
C TYR A 176 5.80 8.59 3.75
N LEU A 177 5.07 7.90 2.89
CA LEU A 177 3.66 7.57 3.12
C LEU A 177 3.49 6.67 4.35
N GLN A 178 4.33 5.65 4.51
CA GLN A 178 4.34 4.79 5.71
C GLN A 178 4.73 5.57 6.98
N ALA A 179 5.62 6.55 6.85
CA ALA A 179 5.98 7.48 7.93
C ALA A 179 4.91 8.54 8.23
N LEU A 180 3.79 8.56 7.48
CA LEU A 180 2.73 9.57 7.54
C LEU A 180 3.24 11.00 7.27
N ASP A 181 4.39 11.15 6.60
CA ASP A 181 4.91 12.42 6.11
C ASP A 181 4.36 12.71 4.71
N PHE A 182 3.11 13.17 4.70
CA PHE A 182 2.40 13.51 3.47
C PHE A 182 3.05 14.63 2.66
N ALA A 183 3.80 15.55 3.30
CA ALA A 183 4.41 16.66 2.58
C ALA A 183 5.60 16.18 1.74
N SER A 184 6.44 15.35 2.33
CA SER A 184 7.58 14.74 1.65
C SER A 184 7.10 13.74 0.59
N ALA A 185 6.10 12.91 0.91
CA ALA A 185 5.50 11.99 -0.04
C ALA A 185 4.93 12.70 -1.29
N GLU A 186 4.21 13.83 -1.13
CA GLU A 186 3.69 14.59 -2.27
C GLU A 186 4.81 15.07 -3.20
N THR A 187 5.90 15.57 -2.61
CA THR A 187 7.07 16.06 -3.38
C THR A 187 7.67 14.92 -4.21
N MET A 188 7.83 13.76 -3.60
CA MET A 188 8.38 12.57 -4.26
C MET A 188 7.49 12.07 -5.39
N TYR A 189 6.17 11.92 -5.17
CA TYR A 189 5.25 11.50 -6.22
C TYR A 189 5.13 12.51 -7.36
N SER A 190 5.15 13.82 -7.05
CA SER A 190 5.18 14.86 -8.09
C SER A 190 6.43 14.70 -8.96
N ARG A 191 7.59 14.48 -8.35
CA ARG A 191 8.84 14.29 -9.09
C ARG A 191 8.82 13.03 -9.97
N ALA A 192 8.36 11.89 -9.43
CA ALA A 192 8.22 10.65 -10.18
C ALA A 192 7.28 10.81 -11.38
N ARG A 193 6.13 11.48 -11.18
CA ARG A 193 5.19 11.78 -12.26
C ARG A 193 5.81 12.63 -13.36
N ASP A 194 6.51 13.70 -12.98
CA ASP A 194 7.05 14.67 -13.94
C ASP A 194 8.21 14.07 -14.77
N LEU A 195 8.92 13.07 -14.24
CA LEU A 195 9.94 12.32 -14.98
C LEU A 195 9.34 11.36 -16.02
N GLY A 196 8.12 10.85 -15.78
CA GLY A 196 7.41 9.97 -16.70
C GLY A 196 7.96 8.54 -16.72
N GLN A 197 8.26 8.01 -17.89
CA GLN A 197 8.86 6.67 -18.09
C GLN A 197 8.00 5.51 -17.56
N GLY A 198 6.68 5.60 -17.70
CA GLY A 198 5.74 4.55 -17.27
C GLY A 198 5.24 4.71 -15.83
N TYR A 199 5.72 5.72 -15.09
CA TYR A 199 5.25 6.04 -13.74
C TYR A 199 4.11 7.08 -13.71
N GLU A 200 3.75 7.71 -14.84
CA GLU A 200 2.83 8.85 -14.90
C GLU A 200 1.50 8.55 -14.21
N ALA A 201 0.87 7.42 -14.55
CA ALA A 201 -0.46 7.07 -14.04
C ALA A 201 -0.42 6.68 -12.55
N LYS A 202 0.55 5.85 -12.14
CA LYS A 202 0.65 5.39 -10.75
C LYS A 202 1.11 6.50 -9.80
N ALA A 203 2.07 7.32 -10.22
CA ALA A 203 2.52 8.48 -9.45
C ALA A 203 1.44 9.57 -9.34
N GLU A 204 0.67 9.84 -10.41
CA GLU A 204 -0.45 10.78 -10.34
C GLU A 204 -1.54 10.29 -9.37
N ALA A 205 -1.85 9.00 -9.35
CA ALA A 205 -2.81 8.42 -8.42
C ALA A 205 -2.37 8.63 -6.96
N ARG A 206 -1.11 8.30 -6.64
CA ARG A 206 -0.52 8.53 -5.32
C ARG A 206 -0.47 10.01 -4.94
N TRP A 207 -0.03 10.87 -5.87
CA TRP A 207 0.04 12.32 -5.66
C TRP A 207 -1.31 12.93 -5.32
N ARG A 208 -2.37 12.60 -6.09
CA ARG A 208 -3.74 13.07 -5.81
C ARG A 208 -4.25 12.60 -4.46
N MET A 209 -4.06 11.33 -4.14
CA MET A 209 -4.42 10.78 -2.84
C MET A 209 -3.77 11.60 -1.71
N VAL A 210 -2.45 11.81 -1.78
CA VAL A 210 -1.73 12.59 -0.75
C VAL A 210 -2.23 14.03 -0.68
N GLN A 211 -2.54 14.67 -1.82
CA GLN A 211 -3.11 16.02 -1.83
C GLN A 211 -4.46 16.10 -1.12
N ASP A 212 -5.35 15.12 -1.34
CA ASP A 212 -6.63 15.06 -0.65
C ASP A 212 -6.45 14.88 0.87
N ILE A 213 -5.51 14.02 1.29
CA ILE A 213 -5.16 13.83 2.71
C ILE A 213 -4.63 15.13 3.32
N ARG A 214 -3.72 15.83 2.64
CA ARG A 214 -3.18 17.11 3.13
C ARG A 214 -4.26 18.17 3.22
N ARG A 215 -5.20 18.20 2.27
CA ARG A 215 -6.36 19.13 2.30
C ARG A 215 -7.30 18.81 3.47
N ALA A 216 -7.52 17.53 3.73
CA ALA A 216 -8.32 17.07 4.87
C ALA A 216 -7.65 17.38 6.21
N ALA A 217 -6.31 17.40 6.25
CA ALA A 217 -5.49 17.65 7.43
C ALA A 217 -5.96 16.84 8.66
N PRO A 218 -6.02 15.50 8.57
CA PRO A 218 -6.41 14.66 9.71
C PRO A 218 -5.46 14.86 10.88
N GLN A 219 -6.01 14.99 12.09
CA GLN A 219 -5.25 15.36 13.27
C GLN A 219 -4.82 14.13 14.07
N SER A 220 -5.69 13.12 14.17
CA SER A 220 -5.41 11.89 14.88
C SER A 220 -4.49 10.97 14.08
N SER A 221 -3.70 10.16 14.78
CA SER A 221 -2.91 9.10 14.15
C SER A 221 -3.78 8.07 13.44
N ILE A 222 -4.96 7.76 13.99
CA ILE A 222 -5.93 6.84 13.41
C ILE A 222 -6.46 7.39 12.08
N GLY A 223 -6.90 8.66 12.05
CA GLY A 223 -7.37 9.31 10.83
C GLY A 223 -6.32 9.33 9.73
N LYS A 224 -5.06 9.61 10.07
CA LYS A 224 -3.94 9.54 9.12
C LYS A 224 -3.72 8.14 8.55
N ARG A 225 -3.85 7.08 9.36
CA ARG A 225 -3.71 5.69 8.89
C ARG A 225 -4.90 5.25 8.05
N ILE A 226 -6.12 5.57 8.48
CA ILE A 226 -7.33 5.30 7.71
C ILE A 226 -7.26 6.01 6.36
N ALA A 227 -6.69 7.21 6.29
CA ALA A 227 -6.55 7.95 5.04
C ALA A 227 -5.80 7.19 3.92
N LEU A 228 -4.99 6.18 4.28
CA LEU A 228 -4.20 5.38 3.36
C LEU A 228 -4.93 4.17 2.77
N VAL A 229 -6.08 3.76 3.34
CA VAL A 229 -6.76 2.55 2.88
C VAL A 229 -7.52 2.78 1.58
N GLU A 230 -7.51 1.78 0.70
CA GLU A 230 -8.20 1.85 -0.59
C GLU A 230 -9.73 1.95 -0.43
N SER A 231 -10.28 1.23 0.55
CA SER A 231 -11.69 1.29 0.93
C SER A 231 -11.81 1.22 2.44
N ILE A 232 -12.51 2.18 3.03
CA ILE A 232 -12.80 2.18 4.47
C ILE A 232 -13.80 1.08 4.83
N THR A 233 -13.67 0.57 6.04
CA THR A 233 -14.63 -0.35 6.66
C THR A 233 -15.65 0.39 7.52
N ARG A 234 -16.67 -0.31 8.00
CA ARG A 234 -17.64 0.22 8.97
C ARG A 234 -16.95 0.63 10.29
N ALA A 235 -15.96 -0.12 10.73
CA ALA A 235 -15.15 0.21 11.89
C ALA A 235 -14.31 1.47 11.67
N ASP A 236 -13.68 1.61 10.50
CA ASP A 236 -12.91 2.80 10.15
C ASP A 236 -13.78 4.06 10.14
N MET A 237 -14.99 3.98 9.56
CA MET A 237 -15.92 5.11 9.58
C MET A 237 -16.31 5.48 11.02
N ALA A 238 -16.58 4.50 11.87
CA ALA A 238 -16.89 4.77 13.28
C ALA A 238 -15.72 5.49 13.99
N ALA A 239 -14.48 5.02 13.77
CA ALA A 239 -13.30 5.65 14.32
C ALA A 239 -13.09 7.08 13.79
N LEU A 240 -13.29 7.34 12.50
CA LEU A 240 -13.23 8.70 11.95
C LEU A 240 -14.25 9.65 12.61
N LEU A 241 -15.47 9.18 12.86
CA LEU A 241 -16.49 9.99 13.51
C LEU A 241 -16.15 10.33 14.96
N VAL A 242 -15.50 9.41 15.67
CA VAL A 242 -15.12 9.63 17.08
C VAL A 242 -13.83 10.46 17.16
N GLU A 243 -12.79 10.07 16.44
CA GLU A 243 -11.43 10.59 16.62
C GLU A 243 -11.13 11.86 15.80
N GLU A 244 -11.82 12.08 14.67
CA GLU A 244 -11.63 13.29 13.84
C GLU A 244 -12.76 14.30 13.96
N LEU A 245 -14.01 13.84 14.13
CA LEU A 245 -15.20 14.70 14.13
C LEU A 245 -15.69 15.06 15.54
N ASP A 246 -15.30 14.32 16.58
CA ASP A 246 -15.86 14.43 17.94
C ASP A 246 -17.40 14.40 17.94
N ILE A 247 -17.95 13.33 17.34
CA ILE A 247 -19.39 13.19 17.14
C ILE A 247 -20.20 13.20 18.45
N GLU A 248 -19.59 12.83 19.58
CA GLU A 248 -20.23 12.89 20.90
C GLU A 248 -20.48 14.34 21.33
N GLN A 249 -19.51 15.23 21.10
CA GLN A 249 -19.70 16.66 21.36
C GLN A 249 -20.77 17.24 20.44
N LEU A 250 -20.79 16.86 19.15
CA LEU A 250 -21.74 17.38 18.16
C LEU A 250 -23.20 17.03 18.47
N PHE A 251 -23.47 15.81 18.97
CA PHE A 251 -24.84 15.41 19.30
C PHE A 251 -25.27 15.82 20.72
N GLY A 252 -24.34 16.35 21.52
CA GLY A 252 -24.54 16.63 22.92
C GLY A 252 -24.52 15.34 23.76
N SER A 253 -24.00 15.45 24.98
CA SER A 253 -23.84 14.31 25.89
C SER A 253 -25.15 13.50 26.04
N PRO A 254 -25.10 12.15 26.06
CA PRO A 254 -26.29 11.29 26.15
C PRO A 254 -27.22 11.59 27.34
N SER A 255 -26.75 12.35 28.33
CA SER A 255 -27.59 12.80 29.46
C SER A 255 -28.72 13.75 29.08
N MET A 256 -28.80 14.19 27.81
CA MET A 256 -29.91 15.01 27.28
C MET A 256 -30.64 14.36 26.08
N ALA A 257 -30.34 13.11 25.73
CA ALA A 257 -31.13 12.32 24.76
C ALA A 257 -32.43 11.74 25.36
N GLY A 258 -32.99 12.43 26.36
CA GLY A 258 -34.33 12.20 26.88
C GLY A 258 -35.37 12.90 26.01
N ALA A 259 -35.45 12.58 24.71
CA ALA A 259 -36.60 12.93 23.88
C ALA A 259 -36.62 12.14 22.56
N SER A 260 -37.42 11.07 22.55
CA SER A 260 -38.15 10.57 21.38
C SER A 260 -37.37 10.04 20.17
N SER A 261 -36.85 8.81 20.28
CA SER A 261 -37.13 7.82 19.25
C SER A 261 -38.44 7.12 19.63
N SER A 262 -39.53 7.45 18.95
CA SER A 262 -40.84 6.79 19.08
C SER A 262 -40.84 5.42 18.42
N GLY A 263 -39.87 4.57 18.79
CA GLY A 263 -39.94 3.14 18.53
C GLY A 263 -41.06 2.55 19.37
N PHE A 264 -42.05 1.92 18.73
CA PHE A 264 -43.11 1.17 19.40
C PHE A 264 -42.49 0.12 20.34
N THR A 265 -42.70 0.25 21.65
CA THR A 265 -42.30 -0.75 22.65
C THR A 265 -43.50 -1.67 22.91
N PRO A 266 -43.44 -2.96 22.53
CA PRO A 266 -44.49 -3.91 22.87
C PRO A 266 -44.65 -4.03 24.40
N PRO A 267 -45.87 -4.19 24.94
CA PRO A 267 -46.06 -4.39 26.37
C PRO A 267 -45.37 -5.70 26.82
N GLY A 268 -44.28 -5.58 27.57
CA GLY A 268 -43.55 -6.73 28.16
C GLY A 268 -42.05 -6.78 27.88
N SER A 269 -41.50 -5.94 27.00
CA SER A 269 -40.05 -5.87 26.77
C SER A 269 -39.42 -4.78 27.63
N SER A 270 -38.71 -5.16 28.70
CA SER A 270 -37.67 -4.31 29.28
C SER A 270 -36.39 -4.51 28.47
N PRO A 271 -35.91 -3.50 27.71
CA PRO A 271 -34.57 -3.58 27.15
C PRO A 271 -33.57 -3.35 28.28
N SER A 272 -33.16 -4.41 28.97
CA SER A 272 -31.98 -4.37 29.84
C SER A 272 -30.73 -4.51 28.97
N GLY A 273 -30.05 -3.39 28.70
CA GLY A 273 -28.83 -3.31 27.89
C GLY A 273 -28.90 -2.23 26.80
N THR A 274 -27.76 -1.59 26.51
CA THR A 274 -27.57 -0.65 25.41
C THR A 274 -27.70 -1.35 24.04
N ALA A 275 -27.85 -0.60 22.95
CA ALA A 275 -27.85 -1.18 21.60
C ALA A 275 -26.51 -1.90 21.31
N ALA A 276 -25.40 -1.35 21.81
CA ALA A 276 -24.08 -1.94 21.73
C ALA A 276 -23.96 -3.28 22.47
N ASP A 277 -24.63 -3.45 23.62
CA ASP A 277 -24.60 -4.71 24.39
C ASP A 277 -25.20 -5.91 23.63
N ARG A 278 -25.92 -5.65 22.53
CA ARG A 278 -26.55 -6.68 21.69
C ARG A 278 -25.67 -7.08 20.50
N VAL A 279 -24.56 -6.39 20.27
CA VAL A 279 -23.66 -6.64 19.15
C VAL A 279 -22.66 -7.73 19.52
N THR A 280 -22.59 -8.77 18.68
CA THR A 280 -21.88 -10.02 19.02
C THR A 280 -20.48 -10.13 18.41
N ASP A 281 -20.19 -9.37 17.36
CA ASP A 281 -19.04 -9.56 16.47
C ASP A 281 -17.98 -8.44 16.56
N ILE A 282 -18.15 -7.47 17.46
CA ILE A 282 -17.16 -6.40 17.70
C ILE A 282 -16.15 -6.72 18.82
N TRP A 283 -16.30 -7.87 19.48
CA TRP A 283 -15.48 -8.26 20.62
C TRP A 283 -14.05 -8.61 20.17
N GLY A 284 -13.05 -7.90 20.71
CA GLY A 284 -11.64 -8.09 20.36
C GLY A 284 -11.15 -7.21 19.20
N HIS A 285 -12.06 -6.49 18.52
CA HIS A 285 -11.68 -5.54 17.48
C HIS A 285 -10.97 -4.32 18.09
N PRO A 286 -9.85 -3.83 17.53
CA PRO A 286 -9.12 -2.67 18.05
C PRO A 286 -9.97 -1.40 18.18
N LEU A 287 -10.86 -1.15 17.22
CA LEU A 287 -11.77 0.01 17.17
C LEU A 287 -13.10 -0.21 17.90
N ARG A 288 -13.19 -1.20 18.80
CA ARG A 288 -14.43 -1.56 19.49
C ARG A 288 -15.07 -0.37 20.20
N ALA A 289 -14.29 0.40 20.94
CA ALA A 289 -14.81 1.51 21.74
C ALA A 289 -15.49 2.58 20.85
N ASP A 290 -14.94 2.82 19.65
CA ASP A 290 -15.47 3.81 18.71
C ASP A 290 -16.78 3.32 18.08
N MET A 291 -16.83 2.04 17.73
CA MET A 291 -18.07 1.40 17.26
C MET A 291 -19.15 1.47 18.34
N GLU A 292 -18.85 1.13 19.59
CA GLU A 292 -19.82 1.19 20.69
C GLU A 292 -20.39 2.60 20.88
N ARG A 293 -19.55 3.66 20.79
CA ARG A 293 -20.00 5.06 20.85
C ARG A 293 -20.99 5.37 19.72
N VAL A 294 -20.60 5.09 18.49
CA VAL A 294 -21.41 5.39 17.30
C VAL A 294 -22.74 4.61 17.30
N ILE A 295 -22.71 3.34 17.73
CA ILE A 295 -23.92 2.51 17.89
C ILE A 295 -24.85 3.13 18.95
N ASN A 296 -24.31 3.56 20.09
CA ASN A 296 -25.10 4.16 21.17
C ASN A 296 -25.68 5.53 20.80
N LEU A 297 -24.99 6.29 19.94
CA LEU A 297 -25.50 7.52 19.35
C LEU A 297 -26.55 7.30 18.25
N GLY A 298 -26.75 6.04 17.82
CA GLY A 298 -27.74 5.68 16.81
C GLY A 298 -27.45 6.30 15.44
N VAL A 299 -26.18 6.37 15.04
CA VAL A 299 -25.81 6.93 13.73
C VAL A 299 -26.36 6.06 12.61
N ARG A 300 -27.23 6.65 11.78
CA ARG A 300 -27.83 5.96 10.64
C ARG A 300 -26.73 5.59 9.63
N GLY A 301 -26.77 4.37 9.12
CA GLY A 301 -25.71 3.79 8.28
C GLY A 301 -24.67 2.98 9.06
N LEU A 302 -24.53 3.23 10.37
CA LEU A 302 -23.67 2.47 11.29
C LEU A 302 -24.47 1.81 12.42
N ALA A 303 -25.77 1.59 12.21
CA ALA A 303 -26.56 0.73 13.09
C ALA A 303 -26.20 -0.74 12.89
N PRO A 304 -26.27 -1.59 13.93
CA PRO A 304 -26.20 -3.03 13.78
C PRO A 304 -27.31 -3.54 12.85
N TYR A 305 -27.04 -4.61 12.12
CA TYR A 305 -28.01 -5.31 11.29
C TYR A 305 -29.08 -6.00 12.16
N GLU A 306 -30.17 -6.44 11.52
CA GLU A 306 -31.29 -7.10 12.21
C GLU A 306 -30.89 -8.41 12.90
N ASP A 307 -29.84 -9.07 12.42
CA ASP A 307 -29.27 -10.28 13.01
C ASP A 307 -28.36 -10.00 14.23
N GLY A 308 -28.18 -8.73 14.61
CA GLY A 308 -27.37 -8.29 15.73
C GLY A 308 -25.88 -8.15 15.41
N ARG A 309 -25.45 -8.37 14.16
CA ARG A 309 -24.06 -8.11 13.75
C ARG A 309 -23.81 -6.65 13.39
N PHE A 310 -22.58 -6.20 13.55
CA PHE A 310 -22.11 -4.92 13.05
C PHE A 310 -21.27 -5.05 11.78
N ASP A 311 -20.62 -6.20 11.56
CA ASP A 311 -19.67 -6.50 10.49
C ASP A 311 -18.56 -5.43 10.37
N PRO A 312 -17.66 -5.32 11.38
CA PRO A 312 -16.70 -4.22 11.49
C PRO A 312 -15.80 -4.05 10.27
N ASP A 313 -15.34 -5.15 9.69
CA ASP A 313 -14.41 -5.18 8.56
C ASP A 313 -15.12 -5.10 7.20
N ALA A 314 -16.45 -4.96 7.16
CA ALA A 314 -17.18 -4.84 5.90
C ALA A 314 -16.83 -3.51 5.22
N PRO A 315 -16.40 -3.53 3.95
CA PRO A 315 -16.09 -2.31 3.21
C PRO A 315 -17.36 -1.49 3.00
N MET A 316 -17.27 -0.17 3.14
CA MET A 316 -18.40 0.73 2.95
C MET A 316 -18.50 1.22 1.52
N ALA A 317 -19.72 1.13 0.98
CA ALA A 317 -20.05 1.73 -0.30
C ALA A 317 -20.28 3.25 -0.15
N ARG A 318 -20.05 3.98 -1.25
CA ARG A 318 -20.27 5.43 -1.32
C ARG A 318 -21.66 5.88 -0.90
N ALA A 319 -22.70 5.13 -1.28
CA ALA A 319 -24.06 5.44 -0.87
C ALA A 319 -24.29 5.28 0.64
N GLU A 320 -23.58 4.36 1.30
CA GLU A 320 -23.68 4.15 2.75
C GLU A 320 -22.99 5.27 3.51
N VAL A 321 -21.82 5.70 3.05
CA VAL A 321 -21.14 6.88 3.63
C VAL A 321 -22.00 8.14 3.48
N ALA A 322 -22.67 8.32 2.34
CA ALA A 322 -23.61 9.43 2.16
C ALA A 322 -24.74 9.42 3.20
N LEU A 323 -25.29 8.24 3.52
CA LEU A 323 -26.35 8.11 4.53
C LEU A 323 -25.87 8.52 5.93
N VAL A 324 -24.62 8.20 6.28
CA VAL A 324 -23.96 8.58 7.54
C VAL A 324 -23.78 10.09 7.60
N LEU A 325 -23.15 10.69 6.57
CA LEU A 325 -22.88 12.12 6.53
C LEU A 325 -24.18 12.95 6.55
N GLU A 326 -25.21 12.53 5.81
CA GLU A 326 -26.52 13.18 5.82
C GLU A 326 -27.15 13.15 7.23
N ASP A 327 -27.10 12.01 7.90
CA ASP A 327 -27.70 11.87 9.23
C ASP A 327 -27.00 12.76 10.27
N ILE A 328 -25.67 12.89 10.17
CA ILE A 328 -24.90 13.79 11.04
C ILE A 328 -25.25 15.24 10.75
N ILE A 329 -25.21 15.69 9.49
CA ILE A 329 -25.49 17.10 9.18
C ILE A 329 -26.94 17.49 9.50
N VAL A 330 -27.92 16.60 9.27
CA VAL A 330 -29.33 16.84 9.65
C VAL A 330 -29.44 17.09 11.15
N ARG A 331 -28.84 16.22 11.96
CA ARG A 331 -28.96 16.28 13.43
C ARG A 331 -28.14 17.44 14.02
N ALA A 332 -26.88 17.58 13.61
CA ALA A 332 -26.00 18.64 14.12
C ALA A 332 -26.51 20.04 13.78
N THR A 333 -27.15 20.23 12.62
CA THR A 333 -27.72 21.52 12.22
C THR A 333 -29.18 21.71 12.62
N ASN A 334 -29.79 20.71 13.27
CA ASN A 334 -31.22 20.69 13.62
C ASN A 334 -32.15 21.06 12.42
N THR A 335 -31.82 20.56 11.23
CA THR A 335 -32.53 20.92 9.98
C THR A 335 -33.17 19.67 9.35
N PRO A 336 -34.33 19.20 9.86
CA PRO A 336 -34.98 17.97 9.39
C PRO A 336 -35.45 18.04 7.93
N SER A 337 -35.61 19.25 7.37
CA SER A 337 -35.96 19.43 5.95
C SER A 337 -34.88 18.89 5.00
N LEU A 338 -33.62 18.79 5.44
CA LEU A 338 -32.55 18.22 4.60
C LEU A 338 -32.82 16.77 4.25
N ALA A 339 -33.41 15.98 5.16
CA ALA A 339 -33.71 14.56 4.97
C ALA A 339 -34.73 14.27 3.85
N THR A 340 -35.40 15.29 3.32
CA THR A 340 -36.40 15.17 2.25
C THR A 340 -36.22 16.20 1.13
N MET A 341 -35.14 16.97 1.15
CA MET A 341 -34.91 18.15 0.30
C MET A 341 -34.99 17.85 -1.20
N PHE A 342 -34.57 16.66 -1.61
CA PHE A 342 -34.48 16.26 -3.02
C PHE A 342 -35.55 15.26 -3.44
N PHE A 343 -36.53 14.93 -2.58
CA PHE A 343 -37.60 14.00 -2.94
C PHE A 343 -38.37 14.47 -4.17
N GLY A 344 -38.52 13.58 -5.16
CA GLY A 344 -39.20 13.86 -6.42
C GLY A 344 -38.38 14.64 -7.46
N GLN A 345 -37.12 15.02 -7.15
CA GLN A 345 -36.22 15.64 -8.13
C GLN A 345 -35.56 14.59 -9.03
N GLN A 346 -35.13 15.01 -10.22
CA GLN A 346 -34.31 14.17 -11.09
C GLN A 346 -32.85 14.17 -10.63
N SER A 347 -32.21 13.02 -10.77
CA SER A 347 -30.78 12.89 -10.47
C SER A 347 -29.92 13.54 -11.55
N PRO A 348 -28.87 14.28 -11.18
CA PRO A 348 -27.83 14.71 -12.12
C PRO A 348 -26.84 13.59 -12.46
N PHE A 349 -26.82 12.50 -11.70
CA PHE A 349 -25.93 11.35 -11.93
C PHE A 349 -26.67 10.24 -12.66
N ALA A 350 -26.06 9.70 -13.72
CA ALA A 350 -26.72 8.74 -14.62
C ALA A 350 -27.01 7.38 -13.94
N ASP A 351 -26.22 7.01 -12.94
CA ASP A 351 -26.29 5.74 -12.21
C ASP A 351 -27.03 5.83 -10.86
N MET A 352 -27.51 7.02 -10.49
CA MET A 352 -28.18 7.27 -9.22
C MET A 352 -29.67 7.52 -9.46
N ARG A 353 -30.51 6.51 -9.25
CA ARG A 353 -31.95 6.64 -9.45
C ARG A 353 -32.61 7.41 -8.31
N SER A 354 -33.67 8.17 -8.61
CA SER A 354 -34.40 8.96 -7.61
C SER A 354 -35.23 8.13 -6.62
N ASP A 355 -35.46 6.84 -6.91
CA ASP A 355 -36.14 5.89 -6.04
C ASP A 355 -35.19 5.06 -5.15
N HIS A 356 -33.88 5.24 -5.31
CA HIS A 356 -32.89 4.54 -4.50
C HIS A 356 -32.92 5.06 -3.04
N PRO A 357 -32.78 4.19 -2.02
CA PRO A 357 -32.88 4.59 -0.61
C PRO A 357 -31.92 5.71 -0.19
N ALA A 358 -30.70 5.71 -0.73
CA ALA A 358 -29.68 6.73 -0.47
C ALA A 358 -29.77 7.98 -1.36
N PHE A 359 -30.76 8.09 -2.26
CA PHE A 359 -30.81 9.18 -3.25
C PHE A 359 -30.73 10.57 -2.60
N ASN A 360 -31.56 10.83 -1.59
CA ASN A 360 -31.56 12.12 -0.93
C ASN A 360 -30.22 12.41 -0.23
N ALA A 361 -29.65 11.42 0.44
CA ALA A 361 -28.35 11.52 1.09
C ALA A 361 -27.24 11.91 0.12
N VAL A 362 -27.19 11.22 -1.03
CA VAL A 362 -26.23 11.49 -2.11
C VAL A 362 -26.39 12.92 -2.62
N MET A 363 -27.63 13.37 -2.85
CA MET A 363 -27.90 14.73 -3.31
C MET A 363 -27.51 15.79 -2.27
N VAL A 364 -27.84 15.59 -0.99
CA VAL A 364 -27.43 16.50 0.09
C VAL A 364 -25.91 16.58 0.17
N CYS A 365 -25.23 15.45 0.23
CA CYS A 365 -23.77 15.41 0.41
C CYS A 365 -23.03 16.02 -0.78
N THR A 366 -23.49 15.77 -2.01
CA THR A 366 -22.84 16.31 -3.22
C THR A 366 -23.12 17.80 -3.41
N THR A 367 -24.35 18.27 -3.14
CA THR A 367 -24.69 19.70 -3.29
C THR A 367 -24.05 20.58 -2.23
N ARG A 368 -23.76 20.04 -1.04
CA ARG A 368 -23.00 20.72 0.02
C ARG A 368 -21.49 20.55 -0.10
N GLY A 369 -21.03 19.75 -1.07
CA GLY A 369 -19.61 19.53 -1.32
C GLY A 369 -18.92 18.66 -0.27
N LEU A 370 -19.68 17.84 0.48
CA LEU A 370 -19.17 16.81 1.39
C LEU A 370 -18.68 15.56 0.63
N MET A 371 -19.25 15.30 -0.54
CA MET A 371 -18.86 14.22 -1.45
C MET A 371 -18.83 14.74 -2.89
N ALA A 372 -18.06 14.10 -3.76
CA ALA A 372 -18.00 14.42 -5.18
C ALA A 372 -18.43 13.22 -6.03
N GLY A 373 -18.99 13.47 -7.23
CA GLY A 373 -19.16 12.42 -8.23
C GLY A 373 -17.83 11.96 -8.82
N ARG A 374 -17.84 10.83 -9.54
CA ARG A 374 -16.65 10.30 -10.21
C ARG A 374 -16.26 11.21 -11.37
N ALA A 375 -15.07 11.79 -11.33
CA ALA A 375 -14.59 12.76 -12.32
C ALA A 375 -14.72 12.23 -13.76
N GLY A 376 -15.27 13.05 -14.65
CA GLY A 376 -15.40 12.74 -16.08
C GLY A 376 -16.43 11.67 -16.48
N SER A 377 -17.05 10.98 -15.52
CA SER A 377 -17.98 9.87 -15.80
C SER A 377 -19.46 10.28 -15.85
N GLY A 378 -19.84 11.38 -15.19
CA GLY A 378 -21.24 11.73 -14.95
C GLY A 378 -21.96 10.81 -13.95
N ASN A 379 -21.22 9.94 -13.27
CA ASN A 379 -21.72 8.95 -12.32
C ASN A 379 -21.36 9.32 -10.87
N PHE A 380 -22.17 8.87 -9.92
CA PHE A 380 -21.86 8.93 -8.49
C PHE A 380 -21.11 7.67 -8.02
N ASP A 381 -21.37 6.53 -8.65
CA ASP A 381 -20.91 5.19 -8.28
C ASP A 381 -21.36 4.77 -6.88
N PRO A 382 -22.66 4.49 -6.66
CA PRO A 382 -23.23 4.28 -5.32
C PRO A 382 -22.73 3.00 -4.63
N THR A 383 -22.32 1.99 -5.40
CA THR A 383 -21.83 0.69 -4.90
C THR A 383 -20.32 0.60 -4.81
N GLY A 384 -19.59 1.52 -5.42
CA GLY A 384 -18.13 1.55 -5.32
C GLY A 384 -17.65 1.82 -3.89
N GLY A 385 -16.50 1.26 -3.56
CA GLY A 385 -15.83 1.52 -2.29
C GLY A 385 -15.50 3.00 -2.11
N TYR A 386 -15.41 3.41 -0.85
CA TYR A 386 -15.05 4.77 -0.46
C TYR A 386 -13.66 4.80 0.14
N SER A 387 -12.74 5.55 -0.47
CA SER A 387 -11.34 5.52 0.00
C SER A 387 -11.14 6.26 1.30
N GLY A 388 -10.07 5.92 2.01
CA GLY A 388 -9.65 6.61 3.22
C GLY A 388 -9.48 8.11 3.01
N ALA A 389 -8.79 8.49 1.93
CA ALA A 389 -8.54 9.87 1.56
C ALA A 389 -9.84 10.65 1.30
N GLU A 390 -10.80 10.04 0.59
CA GLU A 390 -12.14 10.62 0.38
C GLU A 390 -12.88 10.79 1.71
N ALA A 391 -12.79 9.79 2.61
CA ALA A 391 -13.45 9.80 3.90
C ALA A 391 -12.95 10.91 4.83
N VAL A 392 -11.64 11.01 5.07
CA VAL A 392 -11.09 12.08 5.91
C VAL A 392 -11.39 13.46 5.35
N LEU A 393 -11.42 13.59 4.03
CA LEU A 393 -11.76 14.84 3.37
C LEU A 393 -13.24 15.21 3.57
N SER A 394 -14.16 14.26 3.44
CA SER A 394 -15.58 14.47 3.75
C SER A 394 -15.80 14.86 5.21
N ILE A 395 -15.10 14.22 6.13
CA ILE A 395 -15.17 14.55 7.57
C ILE A 395 -14.68 15.97 7.83
N ASN A 396 -13.55 16.37 7.22
CA ASN A 396 -13.06 17.74 7.32
C ASN A 396 -14.06 18.76 6.75
N GLN A 397 -14.63 18.47 5.57
CA GLN A 397 -15.62 19.34 4.92
C GLN A 397 -16.87 19.49 5.78
N LEU A 398 -17.33 18.40 6.39
CA LEU A 398 -18.47 18.41 7.32
C LEU A 398 -18.16 19.28 8.54
N ARG A 399 -16.98 19.12 9.17
CA ARG A 399 -16.55 19.96 10.29
C ARG A 399 -16.53 21.45 9.91
N VAL A 400 -15.92 21.79 8.78
CA VAL A 400 -15.87 23.18 8.28
C VAL A 400 -17.27 23.74 8.01
N GLU A 401 -18.20 22.91 7.54
CA GLU A 401 -19.59 23.33 7.32
C GLU A 401 -20.33 23.57 8.64
N LEU A 402 -20.11 22.73 9.66
CA LEU A 402 -20.70 22.88 10.99
C LEU A 402 -20.15 24.10 11.74
N ASP A 403 -18.86 24.41 11.60
CA ASP A 403 -18.22 25.58 12.24
C ASP A 403 -18.72 26.94 11.69
N ARG A 404 -19.38 26.95 10.53
CA ARG A 404 -19.93 28.16 9.91
C ARG A 404 -21.32 28.55 10.43
N LEU A 405 -21.98 27.65 11.17
CA LEU A 405 -23.33 27.81 11.70
C LEU A 405 -23.26 28.33 13.14
#